data_AF-A0A6I1ZUG8-F1
#
_entry.id   AF-A0A6I1ZUG8-F1
#
_cell.length_a   1.000
_cell.length_b   1.000
_cell.length_c   1.000
_cell.angle_alpha   90.00
_cell.angle_beta   90.00
_cell.angle_gamma   90.00
#
_symmetry.space_group_name_H-M   'P 1'
#
loop_
_entity.id
_entity.type
_entity.pdbx_description
1 polymer ?
#
loop_
_entity_poly.entity_id
_entity_poly.type
_entity_poly.pdbx_seq_one_letter_code
_entity_poly.pdbx_strand_id
1 'polypeptide(L)' 'MATTTVAEMSEDELREMIEALIEQKLLEILGDPDEGLEVRKSVRERLLRQKEAVAAGDRGQPFEEVVQQTGME' A
#
# COMPACT_ATOMS: atom_id res chain seq x y z
N MET A 1 -5.49 -27.87 -19.97
CA MET A 1 -5.74 -27.16 -18.70
C MET A 1 -7.22 -27.29 -18.44
N ALA A 2 -7.64 -27.98 -17.38
CA ALA A 2 -9.06 -28.08 -17.06
C ALA A 2 -9.57 -26.69 -16.65
N THR A 3 -10.70 -26.27 -17.20
CA THR A 3 -11.39 -25.02 -16.82
C THR A 3 -12.23 -25.28 -15.60
N THR A 4 -11.89 -24.69 -14.46
CA THR A 4 -12.73 -24.68 -13.27
C THR A 4 -13.96 -23.83 -13.52
N THR A 5 -15.13 -24.39 -13.23
CA THR A 5 -16.42 -23.71 -13.33
C THR A 5 -16.88 -23.25 -11.95
N VAL A 6 -17.70 -22.20 -11.88
CA VAL A 6 -18.24 -21.69 -10.60
C VAL A 6 -19.04 -22.77 -9.86
N ALA A 7 -19.67 -23.68 -10.59
CA ALA A 7 -20.44 -24.79 -10.01
C ALA A 7 -19.57 -25.83 -9.29
N GLU A 8 -18.25 -25.84 -9.51
CA GLU A 8 -17.29 -26.73 -8.86
C GLU A 8 -16.68 -26.11 -7.59
N MET A 9 -17.00 -24.85 -7.27
CA MET A 9 -16.53 -24.18 -6.05
C MET A 9 -17.33 -24.63 -4.82
N SER A 10 -16.65 -24.70 -3.69
CA SER A 10 -17.29 -24.76 -2.37
C SER A 10 -17.96 -23.43 -2.00
N GLU A 11 -18.82 -23.45 -0.98
CA GLU A 11 -19.48 -22.25 -0.47
C GLU A 11 -18.46 -21.22 0.06
N ASP A 12 -17.40 -21.69 0.72
CA ASP A 12 -16.36 -20.82 1.27
C ASP A 12 -15.56 -20.14 0.15
N GLU A 13 -15.18 -20.88 -0.89
CA GLU A 13 -14.49 -20.32 -2.06
C GLU A 13 -15.36 -19.30 -2.80
N LEU A 14 -16.67 -19.57 -2.92
CA LEU A 14 -17.60 -18.63 -3.54
C LEU A 14 -17.74 -17.35 -2.72
N ARG A 15 -17.82 -17.49 -1.38
CA ARG A 15 -17.86 -16.34 -0.47
C ARG A 15 -16.60 -15.50 -0.58
N GLU A 16 -15.43 -16.12 -0.53
CA GLU A 16 -14.14 -15.43 -0.66
C GLU A 16 -14.01 -14.69 -1.99
N MET A 17 -14.43 -15.33 -3.10
CA MET A 17 -14.45 -14.68 -4.41
C MET A 17 -15.37 -13.44 -4.43
N ILE A 18 -16.54 -13.51 -3.79
CA ILE A 18 -17.48 -12.39 -3.70
C ILE A 18 -16.91 -11.28 -2.82
N GLU A 19 -16.30 -11.60 -1.68
CA GLU A 19 -15.67 -10.63 -0.78
C GLU A 19 -14.56 -9.85 -1.50
N ALA A 20 -13.67 -10.55 -2.22
CA ALA A 20 -12.62 -9.91 -3.01
C ALA A 20 -13.19 -8.99 -4.12
N LEU A 21 -14.27 -9.41 -4.78
CA LEU A 21 -14.94 -8.58 -5.79
C LEU A 21 -15.58 -7.34 -5.18
N ILE A 22 -16.18 -7.45 -4.00
CA ILE A 22 -16.78 -6.32 -3.29
C ILE A 22 -15.69 -5.33 -2.88
N GLU A 23 -14.59 -5.79 -2.30
CA GLU A 23 -13.45 -4.94 -1.94
C GLU A 23 -12.92 -4.18 -3.16
N GLN A 24 -12.71 -4.89 -4.28
CA GLN A 24 -12.30 -4.27 -5.54
C GLN A 24 -13.31 -3.19 -5.98
N LYS A 25 -14.62 -3.47 -5.93
CA LYS A 25 -15.64 -2.49 -6.33
C LYS A 25 -15.74 -1.31 -5.39
N LEU A 26 -15.51 -1.50 -4.09
CA LEU A 26 -15.45 -0.41 -3.13
C LEU A 26 -14.26 0.51 -3.42
N LEU A 27 -13.08 -0.04 -3.73
CA LEU A 27 -11.91 0.75 -4.14
C LEU A 27 -12.16 1.49 -5.46
N GLU A 28 -12.80 0.85 -6.43
CA GLU A 28 -13.16 1.50 -7.71
C GLU A 28 -14.17 2.65 -7.53
N ILE A 29 -15.14 2.52 -6.61
CA ILE A 29 -16.20 3.52 -6.40
C ILE A 29 -15.72 4.67 -5.51
N LEU A 30 -15.02 4.35 -4.43
CA LEU A 30 -14.57 5.33 -3.44
C LEU A 30 -13.28 6.03 -3.88
N GLY A 31 -12.52 5.42 -4.78
CA GLY A 31 -11.23 5.94 -5.26
C GLY A 31 -10.14 5.86 -4.21
N ASP A 32 -9.00 6.48 -4.50
CA ASP A 32 -7.97 6.71 -3.50
C ASP A 32 -8.46 7.84 -2.56
N PRO A 33 -8.61 7.60 -1.24
CA PRO A 33 -9.09 8.61 -0.30
C PRO A 33 -8.20 9.86 -0.26
N ASP A 34 -6.94 9.74 -0.68
CA ASP A 34 -5.98 10.85 -0.77
C ASP A 34 -5.94 11.51 -2.16
N GLU A 35 -6.74 11.04 -3.12
CA GLU A 35 -6.75 11.58 -4.49
C GLU A 35 -7.13 13.06 -4.51
N GLY A 36 -6.30 13.87 -5.19
CA GLY A 36 -6.48 15.31 -5.29
C GLY A 36 -6.09 16.10 -4.04
N LEU A 37 -5.62 15.46 -2.96
CA LEU A 37 -5.08 16.16 -1.81
C LEU A 37 -3.66 16.67 -2.09
N GLU A 38 -3.37 17.90 -1.63
CA GLU A 38 -2.02 18.44 -1.68
C GLU A 38 -1.18 17.96 -0.50
N VAL A 39 0.09 17.66 -0.78
CA VAL A 39 1.07 17.36 0.27
C VAL A 39 1.26 18.61 1.14
N ARG A 40 1.03 18.46 2.46
CA ARG A 40 1.26 19.54 3.44
C ARG A 40 2.64 20.15 3.26
N LYS A 41 2.73 21.48 3.30
CA LYS A 41 3.98 22.25 3.10
C LYS A 41 5.15 21.71 3.92
N SER A 42 4.93 21.40 5.20
CA SER A 42 5.97 20.86 6.09
C SER A 42 6.53 19.51 5.63
N VAL A 43 5.66 18.63 5.11
CA VAL A 43 6.04 17.33 4.56
C VAL A 43 6.81 17.53 3.26
N ARG A 44 6.32 18.39 2.36
CA ARG A 44 7.00 18.71 1.09
C ARG A 44 8.41 19.26 1.33
N GLU A 45 8.56 20.22 2.24
CA GLU A 45 9.87 20.80 2.57
C GLU A 45 10.84 19.77 3.16
N ARG A 46 10.34 18.86 4.01
CA ARG A 46 11.16 17.77 4.55
C ARG A 46 11.64 16.82 3.45
N LEU A 47 10.76 16.44 2.53
CA LEU A 47 11.09 15.56 1.40
C LEU A 47 12.12 16.20 0.46
N LEU A 48 12.01 17.50 0.20
CA LEU A 48 13.00 18.23 -0.61
C LEU A 48 14.39 18.20 0.04
N ARG A 49 14.50 18.46 1.35
CA ARG A 49 15.77 18.35 2.07
C ARG A 49 16.34 16.93 2.04
N GLN A 50 15.50 15.92 2.22
CA GLN A 50 15.93 14.51 2.14
C GLN A 50 16.45 14.17 0.74
N LYS A 51 15.76 14.63 -0.31
CA LYS A 51 16.21 14.45 -1.69
C LYS A 51 17.59 15.06 -1.93
N GLU A 52 17.85 16.26 -1.42
CA GLU A 52 19.16 16.93 -1.51
C GLU A 52 20.24 16.17 -0.76
N ALA A 53 19.96 15.71 0.47
CA ALA A 53 20.90 14.91 1.26
C ALA A 53 21.29 13.60 0.56
N VAL A 54 20.31 12.89 -0.01
CA VAL A 54 20.55 11.66 -0.78
C VAL A 54 21.38 11.92 -2.03
N ALA A 55 21.13 13.04 -2.72
CA ALA A 55 21.94 13.46 -3.87
C ALA A 55 23.38 13.82 -3.47
N ALA A 56 23.58 14.35 -2.26
CA ALA A 56 24.90 14.62 -1.68
C ALA A 56 25.62 13.35 -1.17
N GLY A 57 24.98 12.18 -1.24
CA GLY A 57 25.57 10.89 -0.87
C GLY A 57 25.10 10.32 0.47
N ASP A 58 24.21 11.00 1.18
CA ASP A 58 23.58 10.45 2.39
C ASP A 58 22.70 9.24 2.03
N ARG A 59 22.64 8.25 2.91
CA ARG A 59 21.89 7.00 2.71
C ARG A 59 20.94 6.67 3.85
N GLY A 60 20.78 7.58 4.82
CA GLY A 60 19.89 7.37 5.96
C GLY A 60 20.39 6.24 6.86
N GLN A 61 19.46 5.66 7.65
CA GLN A 61 19.77 4.60 8.60
C GLN A 61 19.46 3.21 8.02
N PRO A 62 20.26 2.18 8.35
CA PRO A 62 19.93 0.79 8.04
C PRO A 62 18.56 0.39 8.61
N PHE A 63 17.82 -0.43 7.87
CA PHE A 63 16.48 -0.85 8.25
C PHE A 63 16.48 -1.60 9.59
N GLU A 64 17.48 -2.45 9.83
CA GLU A 64 17.64 -3.24 11.04
C GLU A 64 17.76 -2.36 12.30
N GLU A 65 18.45 -1.22 12.19
CA GLU A 65 18.57 -0.25 13.28
C GLU A 65 17.24 0.45 13.57
N VAL A 66 16.48 0.79 12.52
CA VAL A 66 15.17 1.44 12.65
C VAL A 66 14.16 0.51 13.31
N VAL A 67 14.13 -0.76 12.90
CA VAL A 67 13.27 -1.80 13.51
C VAL A 67 13.56 -1.94 15.00
N GLN A 68 14.84 -2.04 15.39
CA GLN A 68 15.23 -2.12 16.81
C GLN A 68 14.83 -0.87 17.61
N GLN A 69 14.93 0.33 17.02
CA GLN A 69 14.61 1.59 17.71
C GLN A 69 13.11 1.83 17.84
N THR A 70 12.32 1.39 16.87
CA THR A 70 10.88 1.69 16.78
C THR A 70 9.99 0.58 17.33
N GLY A 71 10.53 -0.63 17.53
CA GLY A 71 9.76 -1.81 17.96
C GLY A 71 8.74 -2.26 16.92
N MET A 72 8.95 -1.92 15.65
CA MET A 72 8.13 -2.36 14.53
C MET A 72 8.63 -3.75 14.10
N GLU A 73 7.87 -4.79 14.45
CA GLU A 73 8.10 -6.17 13.97
C GLU A 73 7.49 -6.40 12.58
#